data_AF-A0A4R4Q970-F1
#
_entry.id   AF-A0A4R4Q970-F1
#
_cell.length_a   1.000
_cell.length_b   1.000
_cell.length_c   1.000
_cell.angle_alpha   90.00
_cell.angle_beta   90.00
_cell.angle_gamma   90.00
#
_symmetry.space_group_name_H-M   'P 1'
#
loop_
_entity.id
_entity.type
_entity.pdbx_description
1 polymer ?
#
loop_
_entity_poly.entity_id
_entity_poly.type
_entity_poly.pdbx_seq_one_letter_code
_entity_poly.pdbx_strand_id
1 'polypeptide(L)'
;MSATVEAPLIPGPVQGPTREEPLVEALLLDDYRSLARLAYLILPPSISRSRRIAAAHRVVQYAVPPGLPVPDREPREFLRRRVVQEAARQAANRPMLERLGSVFAPADPPNFDPCAIGLDRTAIERRCRRGRRVALAGTAVLTACVLAALLLMS
;
A
#
# COMPACT_ATOMS: atom_id res chain seq x y z
N MET A 1 55.45 19.70 -9.36
CA MET A 1 53.97 19.58 -9.24
C MET A 1 53.67 18.14 -8.90
N SER A 2 53.62 17.81 -7.61
CA SER A 2 53.41 16.43 -7.14
C SER A 2 51.92 16.15 -7.06
N ALA A 3 51.43 15.23 -7.90
CA ALA A 3 50.05 14.77 -7.85
C ALA A 3 49.89 13.76 -6.72
N THR A 4 49.16 14.15 -5.68
CA THR A 4 48.69 13.27 -4.61
C THR A 4 47.67 12.32 -5.23
N VAL A 5 48.04 11.06 -5.41
CA VAL A 5 47.10 10.00 -5.79
C VAL A 5 46.24 9.71 -4.57
N GLU A 6 45.02 10.25 -4.54
CA GLU A 6 44.00 9.90 -3.56
C GLU A 6 43.60 8.44 -3.80
N ALA A 7 43.90 7.57 -2.83
CA ALA A 7 43.52 6.17 -2.90
C ALA A 7 41.99 6.03 -2.90
N PRO A 8 41.40 5.10 -3.67
CA PRO A 8 39.96 4.89 -3.64
C PRO A 8 39.55 4.47 -2.23
N LEU A 9 38.53 5.13 -1.68
CA LEU A 9 37.77 4.62 -0.55
C LEU A 9 37.12 3.30 -0.97
N ILE A 10 37.85 2.19 -0.82
CA ILE A 10 37.27 0.85 -0.86
C ILE A 10 36.45 0.74 0.42
N PRO A 11 35.11 0.67 0.37
CA PRO A 11 34.33 0.36 1.55
C PRO A 11 34.85 -0.99 2.03
N GLY A 12 35.41 -1.03 3.24
CA GLY A 12 35.76 -2.30 3.87
C GLY A 12 34.53 -3.21 3.86
N PRO A 13 34.70 -4.54 3.81
CA PRO A 13 33.57 -5.45 3.91
C PRO A 13 32.77 -5.05 5.15
N VAL A 14 31.50 -4.70 4.98
CA VAL A 14 30.59 -4.51 6.10
C VAL A 14 30.57 -5.86 6.81
N GLN A 15 31.37 -5.98 7.85
CA GLN A 15 31.35 -7.11 8.78
C GLN A 15 30.07 -6.94 9.60
N GLY A 16 28.94 -7.20 8.94
CA GLY A 16 27.64 -7.35 9.56
C GLY A 16 27.68 -8.58 10.46
N PRO A 17 27.03 -8.53 11.64
CA PRO A 17 27.01 -9.64 12.57
C PRO A 17 26.64 -10.98 11.95
N THR A 18 27.27 -12.00 12.51
CA THR A 18 27.16 -13.44 12.22
C THR A 18 25.74 -13.89 11.84
N ARG A 19 25.63 -14.59 10.69
CA ARG A 19 24.64 -15.57 10.16
C ARG A 19 23.17 -15.60 10.65
N GLU A 20 22.90 -15.21 11.88
CA GLU A 20 21.58 -15.08 12.52
C GLU A 20 20.91 -13.73 12.22
N GLU A 21 21.66 -12.65 12.05
CA GLU A 21 21.09 -11.34 11.66
C GLU A 21 20.27 -11.38 10.36
N PRO A 22 20.72 -12.01 9.26
CA PRO A 22 19.92 -12.13 8.04
C PRO A 22 18.61 -12.88 8.26
N LEU A 23 18.59 -13.86 9.18
CA LEU A 23 17.39 -14.62 9.52
C LEU A 23 16.43 -13.78 10.36
N VAL A 24 16.94 -13.01 11.33
CA VAL A 24 16.16 -12.08 12.15
C VAL A 24 15.56 -10.96 11.29
N GLU A 25 16.35 -10.41 10.36
CA GLU A 25 15.89 -9.40 9.41
C GLU A 25 14.81 -9.95 8.48
N ALA A 26 15.00 -11.17 7.93
CA ALA A 26 13.98 -11.83 7.13
C ALA A 26 12.69 -12.08 7.92
N LEU A 27 12.80 -12.49 9.19
CA LEU A 27 11.65 -12.71 10.08
C LEU A 27 10.88 -11.41 10.33
N LEU A 28 11.59 -10.30 10.55
CA LEU A 28 11.03 -8.96 10.71
C LEU A 28 10.36 -8.44 9.43
N LEU A 29 10.96 -8.70 8.27
CA LEU A 29 10.41 -8.33 6.97
C LEU A 29 9.12 -9.12 6.65
N ASP A 30 9.11 -10.42 6.94
CA ASP A 30 7.92 -11.27 6.78
C ASP A 30 6.81 -10.84 7.74
N ASP A 31 7.15 -10.50 8.98
CA ASP A 31 6.19 -9.93 9.93
C ASP A 31 5.65 -8.59 9.43
N TYR A 32 6.51 -7.68 8.94
CA TYR A 32 6.08 -6.40 8.39
C TYR A 32 5.11 -6.57 7.20
N ARG A 33 5.44 -7.46 6.26
CA ARG A 33 4.59 -7.79 5.11
C ARG A 33 3.25 -8.35 5.55
N SER A 34 3.24 -9.25 6.53
CA SER A 34 2.01 -9.83 7.08
C SER A 34 1.13 -8.77 7.74
N LEU A 35 1.73 -7.84 8.50
CA LEU A 35 1.03 -6.74 9.19
C LEU A 35 0.48 -5.73 8.18
N ALA A 36 1.24 -5.38 7.15
CA ALA A 36 0.78 -4.48 6.09
C ALA A 36 -0.39 -5.09 5.30
N ARG A 37 -0.32 -6.40 5.00
CA ARG A 37 -1.43 -7.13 4.38
C ARG A 37 -2.66 -7.18 5.28
N LEU A 38 -2.49 -7.44 6.57
CA LEU A 38 -3.59 -7.44 7.53
C LEU A 38 -4.24 -6.05 7.64
N ALA A 39 -3.45 -4.99 7.76
CA ALA A 39 -3.95 -3.61 7.79
C ALA A 39 -4.70 -3.26 6.50
N TYR A 40 -4.17 -3.66 5.34
CA TYR A 40 -4.80 -3.46 4.05
C TYR A 40 -6.19 -4.12 3.95
N LEU A 41 -6.32 -5.35 4.46
CA LEU A 41 -7.59 -6.09 4.46
C LEU A 41 -8.63 -5.45 5.39
N ILE A 42 -8.21 -4.92 6.55
CA ILE A 42 -9.11 -4.24 7.50
C ILE A 42 -9.53 -2.87 6.98
N LEU A 43 -8.60 -2.14 6.34
CA LEU A 43 -8.89 -0.82 5.81
C LEU A 43 -9.95 -0.90 4.72
N PRO A 44 -11.01 -0.08 4.78
CA PRO A 44 -12.07 -0.13 3.79
C PRO A 44 -11.57 0.29 2.40
N PRO A 45 -12.21 -0.21 1.33
CA PRO A 45 -11.73 0.04 -0.02
C PRO A 45 -11.79 1.54 -0.33
N SER A 46 -10.85 2.03 -1.13
CA SER A 46 -10.72 3.45 -1.48
C SER A 46 -10.69 3.61 -3.00
N ILE A 47 -10.97 4.82 -3.48
CA ILE A 47 -10.99 5.13 -4.92
C ILE A 47 -9.66 4.77 -5.60
N SER A 48 -8.54 4.81 -4.86
CA SER A 48 -7.25 4.37 -5.38
C SER A 48 -6.55 3.35 -4.50
N ARG A 49 -6.24 2.19 -5.11
CA ARG A 49 -5.42 1.13 -4.52
C ARG A 49 -4.15 1.70 -3.87
N SER A 50 -3.43 2.59 -4.56
CA SER A 50 -2.19 3.21 -4.04
C SER A 50 -2.40 3.98 -2.74
N ARG A 51 -3.55 4.68 -2.58
CA ARG A 51 -3.88 5.37 -1.34
C ARG A 51 -4.18 4.39 -0.21
N ARG A 52 -4.85 3.27 -0.51
CA ARG A 52 -5.10 2.19 0.45
C ARG A 52 -3.81 1.49 0.88
N ILE A 53 -2.88 1.24 -0.04
CA ILE A 53 -1.55 0.70 0.26
C ILE A 53 -0.78 1.66 1.18
N ALA A 54 -0.68 2.93 0.82
CA ALA A 54 0.00 3.93 1.64
C ALA A 54 -0.63 4.06 3.04
N ALA A 55 -1.96 4.01 3.14
CA ALA A 55 -2.66 4.00 4.41
C ALA A 55 -2.33 2.74 5.24
N ALA A 56 -2.29 1.56 4.63
CA ALA A 56 -1.90 0.33 5.31
C ALA A 56 -0.48 0.42 5.87
N HIS A 57 0.48 0.93 5.10
CA HIS A 57 1.84 1.16 5.59
C HIS A 57 1.90 2.16 6.74
N ARG A 58 1.13 3.26 6.66
CA ARG A 58 1.03 4.22 7.77
C ARG A 58 0.47 3.58 9.03
N VAL A 59 -0.59 2.76 8.94
CA VAL A 59 -1.13 2.03 10.09
C VAL A 59 -0.04 1.21 10.77
N VAL A 60 0.74 0.44 10.01
CA VAL A 60 1.81 -0.38 10.57
C VAL A 60 2.89 0.49 11.21
N GLN A 61 3.31 1.57 10.55
CA GLN A 61 4.30 2.51 11.09
C GLN A 61 3.82 3.21 12.38
N TYR A 62 2.53 3.53 12.50
CA TYR A 62 1.95 4.10 13.71
C TYR A 62 1.76 3.07 14.83
N ALA A 63 1.40 1.84 14.48
CA ALA A 63 1.23 0.76 15.43
C ALA A 63 2.57 0.25 15.98
N VAL A 64 3.66 0.42 15.21
CA VAL A 64 5.02 -0.04 15.53
C VAL A 64 6.02 1.13 15.41
N PRO A 65 5.93 2.14 16.29
CA PRO A 65 6.89 3.23 16.30
C PRO A 65 8.27 2.75 16.73
N PRO A 66 9.35 3.45 16.33
CA PRO A 66 10.69 3.16 16.80
C PRO A 66 10.77 3.22 18.33
N GLY A 67 11.47 2.26 18.94
CA GLY A 67 11.61 2.18 20.40
C GLY A 67 10.37 1.65 21.14
N LEU A 68 9.38 1.10 20.43
CA LEU A 68 8.25 0.42 21.06
C LEU A 68 8.75 -0.72 21.96
N PRO A 69 8.47 -0.71 23.28
CA PRO A 69 8.73 -1.88 24.12
C PRO A 69 7.83 -3.03 23.67
N VAL A 70 8.45 -4.11 23.19
CA VAL A 70 7.77 -5.33 22.78
C VAL A 70 7.98 -6.38 23.88
N PRO A 71 6.92 -7.10 24.32
CA PRO A 71 7.09 -8.14 25.31
C PRO A 71 7.96 -9.29 24.78
N ASP A 72 8.75 -9.88 25.67
CA ASP A 72 9.63 -11.02 25.34
C ASP A 72 8.82 -12.27 24.94
N ARG A 73 7.57 -12.36 25.41
CA ARG A 73 6.64 -13.45 25.06
C ARG A 73 5.60 -12.95 24.08
N GLU A 74 5.36 -13.77 23.05
CA GLU A 74 4.36 -13.53 22.00
C GLU A 74 4.48 -12.17 21.26
N PRO A 75 5.70 -11.74 20.85
CA PRO A 75 5.90 -10.43 20.21
C PRO A 75 5.04 -10.24 18.95
N ARG A 76 4.84 -11.30 18.16
CA ARG A 76 4.03 -11.27 16.94
C ARG A 76 2.56 -10.96 17.21
N GLU A 77 1.97 -11.61 18.20
CA GLU A 77 0.55 -11.43 18.53
C GLU A 77 0.32 -10.05 19.13
N PHE A 78 1.27 -9.54 19.92
CA PHE A 78 1.26 -8.16 20.41
C PHE A 78 1.23 -7.15 19.25
N LEU A 79 2.15 -7.25 18.29
CA LEU A 79 2.21 -6.36 17.13
C LEU A 79 0.94 -6.46 16.28
N ARG A 80 0.46 -7.69 16.05
CA ARG A 80 -0.77 -7.96 15.29
C ARG A 80 -1.98 -7.28 15.93
N ARG A 81 -2.17 -7.41 17.24
CA ARG A 81 -3.28 -6.75 17.96
C ARG A 81 -3.20 -5.23 17.86
N ARG A 82 -2.01 -4.64 17.99
CA ARG A 82 -1.83 -3.19 17.82
C ARG A 82 -2.21 -2.73 16.42
N VAL A 83 -1.78 -3.44 15.38
CA VAL A 83 -2.12 -3.11 13.99
C VAL A 83 -3.62 -3.27 13.73
N VAL A 84 -4.26 -4.34 14.22
CA VAL A 84 -5.72 -4.53 14.11
C VAL A 84 -6.46 -3.37 14.76
N GLN A 85 -6.09 -2.99 15.97
CA GLN A 85 -6.74 -1.93 16.71
C GLN A 85 -6.59 -0.57 16.01
N GLU A 86 -5.39 -0.26 15.51
CA GLU A 86 -5.13 0.99 14.82
C GLU A 86 -5.82 1.04 13.44
N ALA A 87 -5.81 -0.06 12.69
CA ALA A 87 -6.54 -0.18 11.44
C ALA A 87 -8.05 0.01 11.65
N ALA A 88 -8.61 -0.60 12.70
CA ALA A 88 -10.03 -0.46 13.05
C ALA A 88 -10.38 0.98 13.46
N ARG A 89 -9.53 1.64 14.24
CA ARG A 89 -9.69 3.07 14.60
C ARG A 89 -9.71 3.97 13.37
N GLN A 90 -8.75 3.78 12.45
CA GLN A 90 -8.72 4.55 11.22
C GLN A 90 -9.93 4.27 10.31
N ALA A 91 -10.36 3.00 10.24
CA ALA A 91 -11.56 2.63 9.49
C ALA A 91 -12.83 3.29 10.05
N ALA A 92 -12.93 3.42 11.38
CA ALA A 92 -14.06 4.07 12.05
C ALA A 92 -14.11 5.58 11.79
N ASN A 93 -12.95 6.25 11.78
CA ASN A 93 -12.83 7.72 11.66
C ASN A 93 -12.95 8.25 10.21
N ARG A 94 -13.56 7.49 9.30
CA ARG A 94 -13.60 7.84 7.87
C ARG A 94 -14.59 8.95 7.54
N PRO A 95 -14.20 9.94 6.70
CA PRO A 95 -15.12 10.95 6.20
C PRO A 95 -16.13 10.33 5.20
N MET A 96 -17.33 10.92 5.13
CA MET A 96 -18.44 10.43 4.30
C MET A 96 -18.07 10.27 2.82
N LEU A 97 -17.28 11.18 2.25
CA LEU A 97 -16.83 11.10 0.85
C LEU A 97 -16.02 9.83 0.57
N GLU A 98 -15.21 9.37 1.53
CA GLU A 98 -14.40 8.17 1.35
C GLU A 98 -15.26 6.90 1.44
N ARG A 99 -16.39 6.95 2.16
CA ARG A 99 -17.41 5.88 2.16
C ARG A 99 -18.12 5.79 0.80
N LEU A 100 -18.51 6.91 0.20
CA LEU A 100 -19.09 6.93 -1.15
C LEU A 100 -18.08 6.43 -2.20
N GLY A 101 -16.83 6.87 -2.09
CA GLY A 101 -15.74 6.40 -2.94
C GLY A 101 -15.47 4.89 -2.85
N SER A 102 -15.76 4.27 -1.70
CA SER A 102 -15.59 2.83 -1.49
C SER A 102 -16.59 1.97 -2.27
N VAL A 103 -17.76 2.52 -2.62
CA VAL A 103 -18.78 1.83 -3.45
C VAL A 103 -18.27 1.62 -4.87
N PHE A 104 -17.48 2.57 -5.37
CA PHE A 104 -16.89 2.53 -6.70
C PHE A 104 -15.46 2.00 -6.71
N ALA A 105 -14.94 1.58 -5.55
CA ALA A 105 -13.58 1.10 -5.43
C ALA A 105 -13.45 -0.28 -6.11
N PRO A 106 -12.46 -0.46 -7.02
CA PRO A 106 -12.25 -1.74 -7.66
C PRO A 106 -11.88 -2.83 -6.63
N ALA A 107 -12.50 -4.01 -6.73
CA ALA A 107 -12.09 -5.16 -5.93
C ALA A 107 -10.69 -5.62 -6.35
N ASP A 108 -9.83 -5.84 -5.35
CA ASP A 108 -8.50 -6.37 -5.54
C ASP A 108 -8.55 -7.90 -5.74
N PRO A 109 -7.70 -8.49 -6.60
CA PRO A 109 -7.67 -9.93 -6.77
C PRO A 109 -7.19 -10.62 -5.48
N PRO A 110 -7.60 -11.88 -5.23
CA PRO A 110 -7.33 -12.58 -3.96
C PRO A 110 -5.84 -12.83 -3.68
N ASN A 111 -5.01 -12.85 -4.73
CA ASN A 111 -3.56 -13.00 -4.63
C ASN A 111 -2.80 -11.66 -4.52
N PHE A 112 -3.52 -10.54 -4.40
CA PHE A 112 -2.89 -9.24 -4.28
C PHE A 112 -2.09 -9.13 -2.98
N ASP A 113 -0.85 -8.65 -3.12
CA ASP A 113 0.06 -8.41 -2.01
C ASP A 113 0.54 -6.95 -2.03
N PRO A 114 0.26 -6.17 -0.99
CA PRO A 114 0.61 -4.75 -0.96
C PRO A 114 2.13 -4.50 -0.93
N CYS A 115 2.93 -5.45 -0.46
CA CYS A 115 4.39 -5.30 -0.34
C CYS A 115 5.15 -5.99 -1.47
N ALA A 116 4.47 -6.66 -2.41
CA ALA A 116 5.14 -7.28 -3.54
C ALA A 116 5.81 -6.20 -4.42
N ILE A 117 7.14 -6.32 -4.58
CA ILE A 117 7.95 -5.47 -5.47
C ILE A 117 7.71 -5.85 -6.94
N GLY A 118 7.19 -7.04 -7.20
CA GLY A 118 6.80 -7.50 -8.54
C GLY A 118 5.51 -6.83 -9.02
N LEU A 119 5.65 -5.86 -9.91
CA LEU A 119 4.53 -5.40 -10.74
C LEU A 119 4.25 -6.44 -11.83
N ASP A 120 3.16 -7.19 -11.66
CA ASP A 120 2.64 -8.03 -12.74
C ASP A 120 2.23 -7.12 -13.91
N ARG A 121 3.01 -7.18 -15.00
CA ARG A 121 2.78 -6.39 -16.23
C ARG A 121 1.36 -6.62 -16.77
N THR A 122 0.84 -7.83 -16.65
CA THR A 122 -0.51 -8.17 -17.12
C THR A 122 -1.59 -7.52 -16.25
N ALA A 123 -1.31 -7.31 -14.96
CA ALA A 123 -2.20 -6.57 -14.06
C ALA A 123 -2.26 -5.08 -14.41
N ILE A 124 -1.13 -4.48 -14.82
CA ILE A 124 -1.07 -3.07 -15.27
C ILE A 124 -1.91 -2.89 -16.54
N GLU A 125 -1.71 -3.75 -17.55
CA GLU A 125 -2.43 -3.66 -18.82
C GLU A 125 -3.95 -3.80 -18.64
N ARG A 126 -4.38 -4.76 -17.81
CA ARG A 126 -5.81 -4.93 -17.46
C ARG A 126 -6.39 -3.68 -16.80
N ARG A 127 -5.62 -3.03 -15.91
CA ARG A 127 -6.03 -1.79 -15.24
C ARG A 127 -6.18 -0.64 -16.22
N CYS A 128 -5.21 -0.43 -17.11
CA CYS A 128 -5.27 0.61 -18.14
C CYS A 128 -6.47 0.40 -19.07
N ARG A 129 -6.74 -0.85 -19.48
CA ARG A 129 -7.88 -1.16 -20.34
C ARG A 129 -9.23 -0.90 -19.67
N ARG A 130 -9.37 -1.23 -18.37
CA ARG A 130 -10.57 -0.88 -17.58
C ARG A 130 -10.74 0.62 -17.44
N GLY A 131 -9.67 1.35 -17.12
CA GLY A 131 -9.71 2.81 -17.01
C GLY A 131 -10.16 3.48 -18.31
N ARG A 132 -9.63 3.02 -19.45
CA ARG A 132 -10.04 3.52 -20.77
C ARG A 132 -11.52 3.25 -21.07
N ARG A 133 -12.03 2.06 -20.71
CA ARG A 133 -13.45 1.71 -20.89
C ARG A 133 -14.37 2.58 -20.05
N VAL A 134 -14.02 2.83 -18.79
CA VAL A 134 -14.80 3.70 -17.89
C VAL A 134 -14.80 5.14 -18.39
N ALA A 135 -13.65 5.65 -18.85
CA ALA A 135 -13.56 6.99 -19.43
C ALA A 135 -14.44 7.11 -20.67
N LEU A 136 -14.35 6.16 -21.62
CA LEU A 136 -15.16 6.15 -22.83
C LEU A 136 -16.67 6.07 -22.54
N ALA A 137 -17.08 5.21 -21.60
CA ALA A 137 -18.48 5.10 -21.19
C ALA A 137 -18.97 6.39 -20.54
N GLY A 138 -18.19 6.99 -19.64
CA GLY A 138 -18.51 8.26 -19.00
C GLY A 138 -18.65 9.40 -20.00
N THR A 139 -17.73 9.49 -20.98
CA THR A 139 -17.84 10.48 -22.05
C THR A 139 -19.08 10.27 -22.92
N ALA A 140 -19.41 9.02 -23.25
CA ALA A 140 -20.59 8.71 -24.08
C ALA A 140 -21.90 9.08 -23.37
N VAL A 141 -22.01 8.82 -22.06
CA VAL A 141 -23.16 9.22 -21.24
C VAL A 141 -23.27 10.75 -21.19
N LEU A 142 -22.17 11.45 -20.93
CA LEU A 142 -22.14 12.92 -20.92
C LEU A 142 -22.59 13.51 -22.26
N THR A 143 -22.07 13.00 -23.38
CA THR A 143 -22.45 13.48 -24.71
C THR A 143 -23.93 13.20 -25.01
N ALA A 144 -24.46 12.05 -24.60
CA ALA A 144 -25.87 11.71 -24.78
C ALA A 144 -26.78 12.63 -23.95
N CYS A 145 -26.41 12.93 -22.70
CA CYS A 145 -27.15 13.88 -21.85
C CYS A 145 -27.17 15.29 -22.45
N VAL A 146 -26.04 15.76 -22.98
CA VAL A 146 -25.95 17.08 -23.64
C VAL A 146 -26.81 17.12 -24.90
N LEU A 147 -26.74 16.09 -25.74
CA LEU A 147 -27.59 15.98 -26.94
C LEU A 147 -29.08 15.96 -26.59
N ALA A 148 -29.48 15.18 -25.59
CA ALA A 148 -30.86 15.14 -25.13
C ALA A 148 -31.34 16.50 -24.60
N ALA A 149 -30.50 17.21 -23.83
CA ALA A 149 -30.82 18.55 -23.33
C ALA A 149 -30.99 19.57 -24.48
N LEU A 150 -30.13 19.51 -25.50
CA LEU A 150 -30.25 20.36 -26.68
C LEU A 150 -31.54 20.08 -27.48
N LEU A 151 -31.88 18.80 -27.66
CA LEU A 151 -33.13 18.39 -28.34
C LEU A 151 -34.39 18.76 -27.56
N LEU A 152 -34.33 18.80 -26.22
CA LEU A 152 -35.43 19.26 -25.37
C LEU A 152 -35.59 20.79 -25.38
N MET A 153 -34.53 21.52 -25.75
CA MET A 153 -34.52 22.99 -25.82
C MET A 153 -34.85 23.54 -27.23
N SER A 154 -34.85 22.69 -28.26
CA SER A 154 -35.24 23.02 -29.64
C SER A 154 -36.71 22.73 -29.90
#